data_AF-A0A2K1R0F3-F1
#
_entry.id   AF-A0A2K1R0F3-F1
#
_cell.length_a   1.000
_cell.length_b   1.000
_cell.length_c   1.000
_cell.angle_alpha   90.00
_cell.angle_beta   90.00
_cell.angle_gamma   90.00
#
_symmetry.space_group_name_H-M   'P 1'
#
loop_
_entity.id
_entity.type
_entity.pdbx_description
1 polymer ?
#
loop_
_entity_poly.entity_id
_entity_poly.type
_entity_poly.pdbx_seq_one_letter_code
_entity_poly.pdbx_strand_id
1 'polypeptide(L)'
;MPLMHFERKLDPIIRPFKLIGLNAHVEQRPGEHGKPKPFWLIEFTVVPERCFESIMSVETHQVRIAAEGPDHPFPPDLAAFHVECNVFTRTWSDGRVAAGLFMDNLHGVEVFRFGFARMAVEKHTEEMIMSGDVQLEWPELDFYDWYTTPRPPEVSRAEFAHRVYMTIEISSHFSPEDKERADYEIE
;
A
#
# COMPACT_ATOMS: atom_id res chain seq x y z
N MET A 1 -16.70 -4.95 17.77
CA MET A 1 -15.23 -4.92 17.98
C MET A 1 -14.86 -3.56 18.53
N PRO A 2 -14.03 -3.46 19.58
CA PRO A 2 -13.55 -2.16 20.06
C PRO A 2 -12.70 -1.48 18.96
N LEU A 3 -12.89 -0.18 18.78
CA LEU A 3 -12.11 0.64 17.85
C LEU A 3 -10.65 0.70 18.33
N MET A 4 -9.69 0.36 17.47
CA MET A 4 -8.28 0.59 17.76
C MET A 4 -8.02 2.11 17.82
N HIS A 5 -7.46 2.58 18.92
CA HIS A 5 -7.05 3.96 19.06
C HIS A 5 -5.63 4.11 18.51
N PHE A 6 -5.47 4.89 17.44
CA PHE A 6 -4.16 5.22 16.89
C PHE A 6 -3.65 6.48 17.56
N GLU A 7 -2.57 6.37 18.34
CA GLU A 7 -1.87 7.56 18.82
C GLU A 7 -1.07 8.13 17.64
N ARG A 8 -1.46 9.31 17.14
CA ARG A 8 -0.59 10.12 16.27
C ARG A 8 0.57 10.62 17.12
N LYS A 9 1.56 9.76 17.35
CA LYS A 9 2.77 10.18 18.05
C LYS A 9 3.62 10.99 17.09
N LEU A 10 3.75 12.27 17.40
CA LEU A 10 4.85 13.14 16.96
C LEU A 10 6.16 12.68 17.63
N ASP A 11 6.46 11.38 17.62
CA ASP A 11 7.82 10.95 17.87
C ASP A 11 8.66 11.56 16.75
N PRO A 12 9.83 12.17 17.02
CA PRO A 12 10.66 12.81 15.99
C PRO A 12 11.27 11.83 14.97
N ILE A 13 10.71 10.63 14.82
CA ILE A 13 11.25 9.55 14.02
C ILE A 13 10.49 9.47 12.68
N ILE A 14 10.98 10.32 11.76
CA ILE A 14 11.34 10.08 10.35
C ILE A 14 10.68 8.85 9.71
N ARG A 15 10.03 9.09 8.56
CA ARG A 15 9.53 8.10 7.60
C ARG A 15 10.51 6.92 7.53
N PRO A 16 10.16 5.70 7.96
CA PRO A 16 11.12 4.60 8.01
C PRO A 16 11.56 4.12 6.62
N PHE A 17 10.68 4.28 5.63
CA PHE A 17 10.92 3.87 4.26
C PHE A 17 10.05 4.67 3.28
N LYS A 18 10.34 4.49 2.01
CA LYS A 18 9.50 4.92 0.89
C LYS A 18 9.31 3.78 -0.11
N LEU A 19 8.27 3.88 -0.94
CA LEU A 19 8.10 3.00 -2.09
C LEU A 19 8.59 3.74 -3.33
N ILE A 20 9.46 3.10 -4.11
CA ILE A 20 9.95 3.63 -5.39
C ILE A 20 9.70 2.64 -6.51
N GLY A 21 9.74 3.13 -7.75
CA GLY A 21 9.61 2.31 -8.94
C GLY A 21 8.31 1.50 -8.93
N LEU A 22 7.21 2.12 -8.50
CA LEU A 22 5.89 1.49 -8.52
C LEU A 22 5.43 1.40 -9.98
N ASN A 23 5.44 0.20 -10.51
CA ASN A 23 5.01 -0.12 -11.87
C ASN A 23 3.78 -1.00 -11.81
N ALA A 24 2.83 -0.76 -12.69
CA ALA A 24 1.67 -1.62 -12.86
C ALA A 24 1.38 -1.86 -14.33
N HIS A 25 1.11 -3.10 -14.70
CA HIS A 25 0.62 -3.41 -16.04
C HIS A 25 -0.37 -4.57 -16.02
N VAL A 26 -1.15 -4.68 -17.08
CA VAL A 26 -2.11 -5.78 -17.23
C VAL A 26 -1.46 -6.94 -17.96
N GLU A 27 -1.51 -8.13 -17.37
CA GLU A 27 -1.14 -9.39 -18.02
C GLU A 27 -2.38 -10.27 -18.24
N GLN A 28 -2.43 -10.94 -19.39
CA GLN A 28 -3.45 -11.95 -19.68
C GLN A 28 -2.97 -13.32 -19.20
N ARG A 29 -3.78 -14.01 -18.41
CA ARG A 29 -3.52 -15.38 -17.98
C ARG A 29 -4.65 -16.31 -18.43
N PRO A 30 -4.38 -17.61 -18.66
CA PRO A 30 -5.43 -18.58 -18.89
C PRO A 30 -6.37 -18.65 -17.68
N GLY A 31 -7.64 -18.31 -17.87
CA GLY A 31 -8.70 -18.47 -16.88
C GLY A 31 -9.43 -19.80 -17.01
N GLU A 32 -10.56 -19.92 -16.31
CA GLU A 32 -11.42 -21.10 -16.42
C GLU A 32 -11.88 -21.30 -17.87
N HIS A 33 -11.88 -22.55 -18.31
CA HIS A 33 -12.21 -22.94 -19.69
C HIS A 33 -11.32 -22.32 -20.78
N GLY A 34 -10.11 -21.85 -20.42
CA GLY A 34 -9.14 -21.33 -21.38
C GLY A 34 -9.45 -19.91 -21.90
N LYS A 35 -10.44 -19.23 -21.33
CA LYS A 35 -10.70 -17.82 -21.64
C LYS A 35 -9.61 -16.95 -20.98
N PRO A 36 -9.02 -15.98 -21.70
CA PRO A 36 -8.06 -15.07 -21.09
C PRO A 36 -8.73 -14.27 -19.98
N LYS A 37 -8.02 -14.13 -18.86
CA LYS A 37 -8.43 -13.34 -17.70
C LYS A 37 -7.35 -12.31 -17.40
N PRO A 38 -7.71 -11.03 -17.24
CA PRO A 38 -6.74 -9.97 -16.99
C PRO A 38 -6.35 -9.91 -15.51
N PHE A 39 -5.07 -9.66 -15.26
CA PHE A 39 -4.52 -9.43 -13.93
C PHE A 39 -3.63 -8.19 -13.94
N TRP A 40 -3.76 -7.37 -12.91
CA TRP A 40 -2.75 -6.38 -12.58
C TRP A 40 -1.52 -7.09 -12.04
N LEU A 41 -0.37 -6.84 -12.66
CA LEU A 41 0.95 -7.11 -12.10
C LEU A 41 1.50 -5.80 -11.57
N ILE A 42 1.66 -5.72 -10.25
CA ILE A 42 2.11 -4.52 -9.54
C ILE A 42 3.49 -4.82 -8.96
N GLU A 43 4.47 -3.99 -9.25
CA GLU A 43 5.85 -4.13 -8.83
C GLU A 43 6.29 -2.85 -8.14
N PHE A 44 6.98 -2.95 -7.01
CA PHE A 44 7.51 -1.78 -6.30
C PHE A 44 8.72 -2.17 -5.46
N THR A 45 9.56 -1.20 -5.16
CA THR A 45 10.73 -1.41 -4.28
C THR A 45 10.55 -0.63 -2.98
N VAL A 46 10.74 -1.31 -1.86
CA VAL A 46 10.81 -0.70 -0.53
C VAL A 46 12.25 -0.26 -0.31
N VAL A 47 12.46 1.04 -0.08
CA VAL A 47 13.77 1.61 0.22
C VAL A 47 13.74 2.23 1.60
N PRO A 48 14.66 1.87 2.51
CA PRO A 48 14.76 2.52 3.80
C PRO A 48 15.18 3.98 3.64
N GLU A 49 14.64 4.84 4.47
CA GLU A 49 15.16 6.20 4.61
C GLU A 49 16.53 6.16 5.30
N ARG A 50 17.37 7.18 5.07
CA ARG A 50 18.80 7.17 5.46
C ARG A 50 19.07 6.75 6.91
N CYS A 51 18.15 7.05 7.82
CA CYS A 51 18.27 6.71 9.24
C CYS A 51 18.02 5.20 9.55
N PHE A 52 17.60 4.42 8.57
CA PHE A 52 17.14 3.02 8.71
C PHE A 52 17.88 2.03 7.81
N GLU A 53 18.83 2.50 6.98
CA GLU A 53 19.62 1.65 6.06
C GLU A 53 20.35 0.50 6.76
N SER A 54 20.71 0.66 8.03
CA SER A 54 21.41 -0.38 8.81
C SER A 54 20.51 -1.50 9.32
N ILE A 55 19.18 -1.33 9.27
CA ILE A 55 18.19 -2.26 9.84
C ILE A 55 17.15 -2.75 8.85
N MET A 56 17.23 -2.32 7.59
CA MET A 56 16.30 -2.69 6.53
C MET A 56 17.05 -2.95 5.22
N SER A 57 16.67 -4.02 4.51
CA SER A 57 17.11 -4.32 3.15
C SER A 57 16.26 -3.55 2.13
N VAL A 58 16.88 -3.20 0.99
CA VAL A 58 16.13 -2.80 -0.20
C VAL A 58 15.55 -4.06 -0.83
N GLU A 59 14.24 -4.10 -1.02
CA GLU A 59 13.54 -5.27 -1.55
C GLU A 59 12.50 -4.88 -2.60
N THR A 60 12.45 -5.65 -3.69
CA THR A 60 11.43 -5.52 -4.73
C THR A 60 10.32 -6.53 -4.48
N HIS A 61 9.10 -6.04 -4.48
CA HIS A 61 7.89 -6.82 -4.28
C HIS A 61 7.08 -6.84 -5.57
N GLN A 62 6.46 -7.99 -5.82
CA GLN A 62 5.55 -8.20 -6.93
C GLN A 62 4.25 -8.76 -6.39
N VAL A 63 3.13 -8.13 -6.74
CA VAL A 63 1.79 -8.56 -6.38
C VAL A 63 0.96 -8.71 -7.63
N ARG A 64 0.15 -9.77 -7.66
CA ARG A 64 -0.78 -10.03 -8.75
C ARG A 64 -2.20 -10.07 -8.22
N ILE A 65 -3.09 -9.31 -8.84
CA ILE A 65 -4.51 -9.26 -8.48
C ILE A 65 -5.36 -9.24 -9.75
N ALA A 66 -6.54 -9.86 -9.70
CA ALA A 66 -7.45 -9.84 -10.84
C ALA A 66 -7.84 -8.39 -11.17
N ALA A 67 -7.80 -8.02 -12.45
CA ALA A 67 -8.24 -6.70 -12.92
C ALA A 67 -9.76 -6.71 -13.13
N GLU A 68 -10.51 -6.94 -12.04
CA GLU A 68 -11.97 -7.08 -12.05
C GLU A 68 -12.66 -5.80 -11.54
N GLY A 69 -13.92 -5.61 -11.93
CA GLY A 69 -14.78 -4.53 -11.47
C GLY A 69 -15.15 -3.53 -12.56
N PRO A 70 -16.14 -2.66 -12.29
CA PRO A 70 -16.53 -1.62 -13.22
C PRO A 70 -15.39 -0.60 -13.40
N ASP A 71 -15.16 -0.16 -14.65
CA ASP A 71 -14.13 0.81 -15.03
C ASP A 71 -12.68 0.44 -14.66
N HIS A 72 -12.43 -0.81 -14.23
CA HIS A 72 -11.12 -1.38 -13.92
C HIS A 72 -10.12 -0.37 -13.29
N PRO A 73 -10.41 0.14 -12.09
CA PRO A 73 -9.65 1.22 -11.50
C PRO A 73 -8.23 0.78 -11.11
N PHE A 74 -7.29 1.70 -11.26
CA PHE A 74 -5.97 1.64 -10.64
C PHE A 74 -5.79 2.84 -9.70
N PRO A 75 -5.27 2.65 -8.46
CA PRO A 75 -4.90 1.37 -7.87
C PRO A 75 -6.13 0.48 -7.57
N PRO A 76 -6.02 -0.86 -7.65
CA PRO A 76 -7.13 -1.76 -7.31
C PRO A 76 -7.33 -1.86 -5.79
N ASP A 77 -8.45 -2.43 -5.35
CA ASP A 77 -8.62 -2.83 -3.95
C ASP A 77 -7.76 -4.07 -3.65
N LEU A 78 -6.58 -3.88 -3.07
CA LEU A 78 -5.61 -4.94 -2.81
C LEU A 78 -5.15 -4.91 -1.36
N ALA A 79 -4.96 -6.08 -0.75
CA ALA A 79 -4.24 -6.23 0.51
C ALA A 79 -3.12 -7.25 0.30
N ALA A 80 -1.86 -6.83 0.43
CA ALA A 80 -0.69 -7.69 0.23
C ALA A 80 0.16 -7.71 1.50
N PHE A 81 0.23 -8.87 2.16
CA PHE A 81 0.92 -9.04 3.44
C PHE A 81 2.09 -10.00 3.26
N HIS A 82 3.24 -9.46 2.88
CA HIS A 82 4.49 -10.21 2.71
C HIS A 82 5.18 -10.37 4.06
N VAL A 83 4.73 -11.33 4.85
CA VAL A 83 5.23 -11.57 6.23
C VAL A 83 6.73 -11.83 6.24
N GLU A 84 7.23 -12.63 5.29
CA GLU A 84 8.66 -12.98 5.17
C GLU A 84 9.56 -11.76 4.93
N CYS A 85 9.04 -10.77 4.20
CA CYS A 85 9.73 -9.52 3.90
C CYS A 85 9.40 -8.40 4.88
N ASN A 86 8.54 -8.65 5.87
CA ASN A 86 8.05 -7.65 6.82
C ASN A 86 7.39 -6.42 6.16
N VAL A 87 6.72 -6.61 5.02
CA VAL A 87 6.07 -5.53 4.25
C VAL A 87 4.57 -5.81 4.12
N PHE A 88 3.77 -4.85 4.54
CA PHE A 88 2.31 -4.95 4.58
C PHE A 88 1.72 -3.76 3.85
N THR A 89 1.05 -3.99 2.71
CA THR A 89 0.45 -2.93 1.91
C THR A 89 -1.05 -3.13 1.74
N ARG A 90 -1.75 -2.02 1.57
CA ARG A 90 -3.17 -1.96 1.25
C ARG A 90 -3.38 -0.82 0.27
N THR A 91 -4.11 -1.07 -0.80
CA THR A 91 -4.60 -0.05 -1.71
C THR A 91 -6.11 -0.12 -1.77
N TRP A 92 -6.72 1.03 -2.07
CA TRP A 92 -8.15 1.14 -2.30
C TRP A 92 -8.41 1.77 -3.67
N SER A 93 -9.51 1.36 -4.30
CA SER A 93 -9.95 1.84 -5.62
C SER A 93 -10.28 3.35 -5.68
N ASP A 94 -10.22 4.04 -4.54
CA ASP A 94 -10.35 5.49 -4.41
C ASP A 94 -9.00 6.24 -4.35
N GLY A 95 -7.90 5.54 -4.63
CA GLY A 95 -6.55 6.11 -4.72
C GLY A 95 -5.80 6.14 -3.39
N ARG A 96 -6.39 5.68 -2.28
CA ARG A 96 -5.65 5.55 -1.01
C ARG A 96 -4.64 4.41 -1.09
N VAL A 97 -3.48 4.64 -0.46
CA VAL A 97 -2.43 3.64 -0.27
C VAL A 97 -1.96 3.68 1.16
N ALA A 98 -1.80 2.51 1.77
CA ALA A 98 -1.15 2.33 3.06
C ALA A 98 -0.04 1.29 2.93
N ALA A 99 1.08 1.56 3.58
CA ALA A 99 2.18 0.60 3.68
C ALA A 99 2.77 0.65 5.07
N GLY A 100 3.25 -0.49 5.56
CA GLY A 100 3.83 -0.58 6.89
C GLY A 100 4.70 -1.81 7.08
N LEU A 101 5.46 -1.76 8.18
CA LEU A 101 6.40 -2.79 8.60
C LEU A 101 6.44 -2.89 10.13
N PHE A 102 6.88 -4.03 10.64
CA PHE A 102 7.16 -4.18 12.06
C PHE A 102 8.61 -3.82 12.36
N MET A 103 8.85 -3.08 13.42
CA MET A 103 10.21 -2.75 13.86
C MET A 103 10.24 -2.54 15.36
N ASP A 104 11.42 -2.71 15.95
CA ASP A 104 11.62 -2.42 17.36
C ASP A 104 11.73 -0.90 17.58
N ASN A 105 11.09 -0.40 18.63
CA ASN A 105 11.32 0.96 19.08
C ASN A 105 12.62 1.07 19.91
N LEU A 106 12.93 2.29 20.40
CA LEU A 106 14.14 2.54 21.21
C LEU A 106 14.21 1.72 22.51
N HIS A 107 13.09 1.12 22.94
CA HIS A 107 13.00 0.27 24.12
C HIS A 107 13.02 -1.23 23.80
N GLY A 108 13.24 -1.60 22.53
CA GLY A 108 13.23 -3.00 22.09
C GLY A 108 11.83 -3.62 22.02
N VAL A 109 10.77 -2.80 21.95
CA VAL A 109 9.39 -3.26 21.80
C VAL A 109 9.01 -3.21 20.33
N GLU A 110 8.56 -4.35 19.80
CA GLU A 110 8.04 -4.45 18.44
C GLU A 110 6.78 -3.60 18.27
N VAL A 111 6.82 -2.71 17.30
CA VAL A 111 5.70 -1.85 16.90
C VAL A 111 5.44 -1.97 15.41
N PHE A 112 4.18 -1.85 15.01
CA PHE A 112 3.81 -1.69 13.62
C PHE A 112 3.88 -0.22 13.24
N ARG A 113 4.74 0.13 12.29
CA ARG A 113 4.82 1.48 11.72
C ARG A 113 4.26 1.47 10.32
N PHE A 114 3.39 2.43 10.04
CA PHE A 114 2.73 2.51 8.74
C PHE A 114 2.49 3.95 8.33
N GLY A 115 2.52 4.17 7.03
CA GLY A 115 2.30 5.45 6.39
C GLY A 115 1.11 5.42 5.44
N PHE A 116 0.58 6.61 5.11
CA PHE A 116 -0.41 6.80 4.05
C PHE A 116 0.08 7.66 2.91
N ALA A 117 -0.30 7.25 1.70
CA ALA A 117 -0.11 7.98 0.48
C ALA A 117 -1.43 8.03 -0.31
N ARG A 118 -1.46 8.89 -1.32
CA ARG A 118 -2.55 9.04 -2.29
C ARG A 118 -1.96 8.88 -3.67
N MET A 119 -2.70 8.21 -4.53
CA MET A 119 -2.43 8.09 -5.95
C MET A 119 -3.60 8.64 -6.73
N ALA A 120 -3.34 9.17 -7.92
CA ALA A 120 -4.37 9.45 -8.90
C ALA A 120 -5.10 8.14 -9.24
N VAL A 121 -6.44 8.22 -9.38
CA VAL A 121 -7.25 7.08 -9.79
C VAL A 121 -7.38 7.10 -11.31
N GLU A 122 -6.87 6.06 -11.94
CA GLU A 122 -7.01 5.84 -13.38
C GLU A 122 -8.06 4.78 -13.67
N LYS A 123 -8.97 5.09 -14.58
CA LYS A 123 -10.06 4.21 -15.00
C LYS A 123 -9.81 3.71 -16.41
N HIS A 124 -10.06 2.44 -16.64
CA HIS A 124 -9.77 1.78 -17.90
C HIS A 124 -11.01 1.09 -18.44
N THR A 125 -11.18 1.12 -19.76
CA THR A 125 -12.25 0.36 -20.42
C THR A 125 -11.89 -1.12 -20.45
N GLU A 126 -12.91 -1.98 -20.57
CA GLU A 126 -12.70 -3.42 -20.73
C GLU A 126 -11.81 -3.73 -21.94
N GLU A 127 -11.95 -2.99 -23.04
CA GLU A 127 -11.12 -3.14 -24.25
C GLU A 127 -9.63 -2.89 -23.95
N MET A 128 -9.30 -1.82 -23.23
CA MET A 128 -7.91 -1.51 -22.84
C MET A 128 -7.32 -2.58 -21.93
N ILE A 129 -8.10 -3.06 -20.97
CA ILE A 129 -7.66 -4.13 -20.06
C ILE A 129 -7.44 -5.44 -20.82
N MET A 130 -8.35 -5.79 -21.72
CA MET A 130 -8.27 -7.04 -22.48
C MET A 130 -7.17 -7.03 -23.55
N SER A 131 -6.78 -5.86 -24.07
CA SER A 131 -5.63 -5.77 -24.97
C SER A 131 -4.30 -5.99 -24.24
N GLY A 132 -4.24 -5.68 -22.94
CA GLY A 132 -3.02 -5.79 -22.13
C GLY A 132 -2.05 -4.63 -22.32
N ASP A 133 -2.47 -3.55 -22.99
CA ASP A 133 -1.61 -2.41 -23.31
C ASP A 133 -1.51 -1.38 -22.17
N VAL A 134 -2.24 -1.59 -21.07
CA VAL A 134 -2.23 -0.66 -19.94
C VAL A 134 -0.95 -0.85 -19.12
N GLN A 135 -0.15 0.21 -19.06
CA GLN A 135 1.08 0.32 -18.28
C GLN A 135 1.09 1.66 -17.56
N LEU A 136 1.38 1.62 -16.26
CA LEU A 136 1.36 2.77 -15.37
C LEU A 136 2.65 2.77 -14.54
N GLU A 137 3.22 3.95 -14.33
CA GLU A 137 4.50 4.12 -13.62
C GLU A 137 4.43 5.30 -12.66
N TRP A 138 4.88 5.07 -11.42
CA TRP A 138 5.10 6.07 -10.39
C TRP A 138 6.53 5.91 -9.87
N PRO A 139 7.44 6.84 -10.21
CA PRO A 139 8.84 6.75 -9.80
C PRO A 139 9.01 6.70 -8.27
N GLU A 140 8.17 7.43 -7.54
CA GLU A 140 8.20 7.53 -6.10
C GLU A 140 6.78 7.72 -5.55
N LEU A 141 6.46 7.02 -4.47
CA LEU A 141 5.22 7.21 -3.72
C LEU A 141 5.55 7.66 -2.30
N ASP A 142 5.29 8.94 -2.04
CA ASP A 142 5.57 9.59 -0.77
C ASP A 142 4.45 9.41 0.25
N PHE A 143 4.79 8.89 1.42
CA PHE A 143 3.84 8.78 2.54
C PHE A 143 3.87 10.04 3.39
N TYR A 144 2.72 10.73 3.48
CA TYR A 144 2.60 12.02 4.16
C TYR A 144 2.18 11.91 5.63
N ASP A 145 1.45 10.87 6.03
CA ASP A 145 1.06 10.63 7.42
C ASP A 145 1.55 9.29 7.94
N TRP A 146 2.34 9.32 9.02
CA TRP A 146 2.91 8.14 9.64
C TRP A 146 2.34 7.91 11.04
N TYR A 147 2.13 6.63 11.35
CA TYR A 147 1.55 6.16 12.59
C TYR A 147 2.34 4.99 13.13
N THR A 148 2.22 4.76 14.44
CA THR A 148 2.85 3.64 15.13
C THR A 148 1.85 3.04 16.11
N THR A 149 1.77 1.71 16.14
CA THR A 149 0.89 1.00 17.06
C THR A 149 1.55 -0.27 17.58
N PRO A 150 1.53 -0.54 18.90
CA PRO A 150 2.05 -1.77 19.45
C PRO A 150 1.17 -2.96 19.07
N ARG A 151 1.78 -4.08 18.70
CA ARG A 151 1.07 -5.32 18.40
C ARG A 151 0.84 -6.13 19.68
N PRO A 152 -0.39 -6.58 19.97
CA PRO A 152 -0.61 -7.58 21.01
C PRO A 152 0.12 -8.90 20.66
N PRO A 153 0.87 -9.50 21.60
CA PRO A 153 1.73 -10.65 21.31
C PRO A 153 0.99 -11.85 20.72
N GLU A 154 -0.29 -12.02 21.06
CA GLU A 154 -1.17 -13.11 20.63
C GLU A 154 -1.70 -13.00 19.19
N VAL A 155 -1.58 -11.84 18.53
CA VAL A 155 -2.11 -11.61 17.17
C VAL A 155 -0.97 -11.71 16.16
N SER A 156 -1.11 -12.50 15.10
CA SER A 156 -0.05 -12.58 14.07
C SER A 156 0.22 -11.22 13.40
N ARG A 157 1.42 -11.02 12.84
CA ARG A 157 1.79 -9.78 12.12
C ARG A 157 0.81 -9.43 10.99
N ALA A 158 0.49 -10.41 10.14
CA ALA A 158 -0.45 -10.24 9.03
C ALA A 158 -1.87 -9.90 9.51
N GLU A 159 -2.37 -10.64 10.50
CA GLU A 159 -3.70 -10.38 11.06
C GLU A 159 -3.77 -8.99 11.71
N PHE A 160 -2.72 -8.58 12.42
CA PHE A 160 -2.66 -7.28 13.05
C PHE A 160 -2.64 -6.15 12.01
N ALA A 161 -1.76 -6.22 11.00
CA ALA A 161 -1.70 -5.25 9.91
C ALA A 161 -3.04 -5.14 9.18
N HIS A 162 -3.70 -6.26 8.91
CA HIS A 162 -5.04 -6.28 8.32
C HIS A 162 -6.06 -5.52 9.19
N ARG A 163 -6.10 -5.80 10.50
CA ARG A 163 -7.02 -5.12 11.42
C ARG A 163 -6.74 -3.62 11.52
N VAL A 164 -5.48 -3.20 11.48
CA VAL A 164 -5.08 -1.79 11.42
C VAL A 164 -5.72 -1.15 10.18
N TYR A 165 -5.46 -1.70 8.99
CA TYR A 165 -5.99 -1.19 7.72
C TYR A 165 -7.53 -1.19 7.64
N MET A 166 -8.20 -2.20 8.18
CA MET A 166 -9.66 -2.23 8.29
C MET A 166 -10.21 -1.13 9.21
N THR A 167 -9.54 -0.84 10.32
CA THR A 167 -9.96 0.23 11.23
C THR A 167 -9.86 1.59 10.54
N ILE A 168 -8.80 1.79 9.75
CA ILE A 168 -8.61 3.01 8.96
C ILE A 168 -9.71 3.17 7.92
N GLU A 169 -10.02 2.10 7.20
CA GLU A 169 -11.08 2.08 6.18
C GLU A 169 -12.40 2.60 6.74
N ILE A 170 -12.77 2.14 7.95
CA ILE A 170 -13.98 2.57 8.66
C ILE A 170 -13.89 4.01 9.17
N SER A 171 -12.70 4.45 9.58
CA SER A 171 -12.54 5.76 10.25
C SER A 171 -12.76 6.96 9.33
N SER A 172 -12.66 6.82 7.99
CA SER A 172 -12.82 7.92 7.01
C SER A 172 -12.03 9.20 7.30
N HIS A 173 -11.04 9.13 8.20
CA HIS A 173 -10.24 10.27 8.65
C HIS A 173 -9.20 10.62 7.58
N PHE A 174 -9.65 11.33 6.54
CA PHE A 174 -8.80 12.19 5.74
C PHE A 174 -9.50 13.54 5.67
N SER A 175 -8.81 14.58 6.11
CA SER A 175 -9.31 15.95 6.09
C SER A 175 -9.61 16.36 4.64
N PRO A 176 -10.60 17.23 4.37
CA PRO A 176 -10.75 17.84 3.05
C PRO A 176 -9.46 18.47 2.51
N GLU A 177 -8.55 18.91 3.38
CA GLU A 177 -7.23 19.46 3.03
C GLU A 177 -6.28 18.41 2.40
N ASP A 178 -6.47 17.12 2.71
CA ASP A 178 -5.68 16.04 2.12
C ASP A 178 -6.08 15.73 0.66
N LYS A 179 -7.27 16.20 0.22
CA LYS A 179 -7.71 16.11 -1.18
C LYS A 179 -6.99 17.12 -2.07
N GLU A 180 -6.73 18.34 -1.58
CA GLU A 180 -6.09 19.38 -2.38
C GLU A 180 -4.64 19.04 -2.74
N ARG A 181 -3.90 18.31 -1.89
CA ARG A 181 -2.49 17.97 -2.18
C ARG A 181 -2.30 16.99 -3.35
N ALA A 182 -3.25 16.10 -3.61
CA ALA A 182 -3.15 15.14 -4.70
C ALA A 182 -3.34 15.79 -6.09
N ASP A 183 -4.03 16.94 -6.14
CA ASP A 183 -4.32 17.65 -7.38
C ASP A 183 -3.18 18.59 -7.83
N TYR A 184 -2.16 18.82 -6.99
CA TYR A 184 -1.04 19.74 -7.27
C TYR A 184 0.24 19.09 -7.80
N GLU A 185 0.33 17.75 -7.88
CA GLU A 185 1.54 17.05 -8.38
C GLU A 185 1.41 16.59 -9.84
N ILE A 186 0.40 17.06 -10.56
CA ILE A 186 0.24 16.84 -12.01
C ILE A 186 0.22 18.21 -12.71
N GLU A 187 1.41 18.79 -12.92
CA GLU A 187 1.68 19.78 -13.97
C GLU A 187 2.91 19.35 -14.79
#